data_AF-A0A9X3JX17-F1
#
_entry.id   AF-A0A9X3JX17-F1
#
_cell.length_a   1.000
_cell.length_b   1.000
_cell.length_c   1.000
_cell.angle_alpha   90.00
_cell.angle_beta   90.00
_cell.angle_gamma   90.00
#
_symmetry.space_group_name_H-M   'P 1'
#
loop_
_entity.id
_entity.type
_entity.pdbx_description
1 polymer ?
#
loop_
_entity_poly.entity_id
_entity_poly.type
_entity_poly.pdbx_seq_one_letter_code
_entity_poly.pdbx_strand_id
1 'polypeptide(L)'
;MCMRCLSDRSPWAQRRGFLVAATAVAAAPAMAQVDVGKRSGFRKLVSADEIEQAAAQQYAKMMSEARAQGALVSSGDAQLRRLRAIAQRIIPYTGQWNERAGQWRWEVNLIRSKEINAFCMPGGKIAFYTGILDRLRLTDDEAAMIMGHEMAHALREHASERIGKTQATGLGLSLAARLLGLGDLGDVAANIGTQLLTLNFSREDESEADLVGLELAARAGYAPQAGASLWRKMAEASSGGGGQLAFLSTHPSGPQRIRDLQANEPKVQGLYERARRGG
;
A
#
# COMPACT_ATOMS: atom_id res chain seq x y z
N MET A 1 -41.39 -53.62 73.91
CA MET A 1 -42.52 -54.15 73.11
C MET A 1 -43.30 -52.97 72.56
N CYS A 2 -43.05 -52.57 71.31
CA CYS A 2 -43.96 -51.73 70.51
C CYS A 2 -43.65 -51.94 69.02
N MET A 3 -44.71 -51.86 68.22
CA MET A 3 -44.92 -52.50 66.93
C MET A 3 -44.23 -51.85 65.72
N ARG A 4 -44.03 -52.71 64.73
CA ARG A 4 -43.65 -52.54 63.32
C ARG A 4 -44.25 -51.33 62.61
N CYS A 5 -43.47 -50.75 61.70
CA CYS A 5 -43.92 -50.46 60.32
C CYS A 5 -42.76 -50.72 59.35
N LEU A 6 -43.04 -51.55 58.34
CA LEU A 6 -42.17 -51.88 57.20
C LEU A 6 -42.37 -50.85 56.09
N SER A 7 -41.32 -50.46 55.38
CA SER A 7 -41.42 -50.26 53.94
C SER A 7 -40.11 -50.59 53.22
N ASP A 8 -40.22 -51.52 52.29
CA ASP A 8 -39.25 -51.84 51.25
C ASP A 8 -39.13 -50.67 50.26
N ARG A 9 -37.90 -50.41 49.76
CA ARG A 9 -37.56 -50.26 48.33
C ARG A 9 -36.08 -49.89 48.13
N SER A 10 -35.33 -50.89 47.63
CA SER A 10 -34.32 -50.91 46.56
C SER A 10 -33.36 -49.72 46.31
N PRO A 11 -32.06 -49.98 46.02
CA PRO A 11 -31.03 -48.99 45.73
C PRO A 11 -31.19 -48.42 44.31
N TRP A 12 -30.28 -47.53 43.88
CA TRP A 12 -30.19 -46.88 42.55
C TRP A 12 -30.86 -45.50 42.42
N ALA A 13 -30.23 -44.48 43.01
CA ALA A 13 -30.34 -43.11 42.50
C ALA A 13 -29.01 -42.73 41.83
N GLN A 14 -29.03 -42.78 40.50
CA GLN A 14 -27.90 -42.43 39.65
C GLN A 14 -27.46 -40.98 39.86
N ARG A 15 -26.16 -40.80 40.07
CA ARG A 15 -25.47 -39.51 40.06
C ARG A 15 -25.65 -38.86 38.68
N ARG A 16 -26.46 -37.81 38.58
CA ARG A 16 -26.46 -36.91 37.41
C ARG A 16 -25.29 -35.94 37.54
N GLY A 17 -24.12 -36.36 37.08
CA GLY A 17 -23.02 -35.45 36.78
C GLY A 17 -23.35 -34.65 35.52
N PHE A 18 -23.69 -33.37 35.66
CA PHE A 18 -23.72 -32.45 34.53
C PHE A 18 -22.27 -32.10 34.16
N LEU A 19 -21.71 -32.80 33.18
CA LEU A 19 -20.52 -32.35 32.47
C LEU A 19 -20.93 -31.20 31.55
N VAL A 20 -20.67 -29.97 31.97
CA VAL A 20 -20.69 -28.81 31.08
C VAL A 20 -19.48 -28.94 30.16
N ALA A 21 -19.70 -29.49 28.96
CA ALA A 21 -18.71 -29.44 27.90
C ALA A 21 -18.59 -27.99 27.43
N ALA A 22 -17.60 -27.26 27.93
CA ALA A 22 -17.22 -25.97 27.39
C ALA A 22 -16.62 -26.20 25.99
N THR A 23 -17.45 -26.07 24.96
CA THR A 23 -16.99 -25.98 23.58
C THR A 23 -16.31 -24.62 23.40
N ALA A 24 -15.00 -24.59 23.57
CA ALA A 24 -14.19 -23.48 23.11
C ALA A 24 -14.31 -23.42 21.58
N VAL A 25 -15.20 -22.56 21.08
CA VAL A 25 -15.18 -22.16 19.67
C VAL A 25 -13.91 -21.35 19.49
N ALA A 26 -12.85 -21.99 19.00
CA ALA A 26 -11.71 -21.29 18.46
C ALA A 26 -12.21 -20.51 17.24
N ALA A 27 -12.59 -19.24 17.46
CA ALA A 27 -12.80 -18.32 16.36
C ALA A 27 -11.48 -18.28 15.59
N ALA A 28 -11.47 -18.84 14.37
CA ALA A 28 -10.39 -18.59 13.43
C ALA A 28 -10.20 -17.08 13.39
N PRO A 29 -8.97 -16.55 13.58
CA PRO A 29 -8.79 -15.13 13.55
C PRO A 29 -9.31 -14.66 12.19
N ALA A 30 -10.30 -13.77 12.20
CA ALA A 30 -10.69 -13.04 11.00
C ALA A 30 -9.38 -12.64 10.34
N MET A 31 -9.16 -13.06 9.09
CA MET A 31 -7.96 -12.72 8.34
C MET A 31 -7.85 -11.21 8.43
N ALA A 32 -6.97 -10.72 9.30
CA ALA A 32 -6.90 -9.31 9.62
C ALA A 32 -6.40 -8.64 8.34
N GLN A 33 -7.34 -8.10 7.57
CA GLN A 33 -7.12 -7.48 6.28
C GLN A 33 -8.10 -6.31 6.19
N VAL A 34 -7.63 -5.20 5.65
CA VAL A 34 -8.47 -4.05 5.34
C VAL A 34 -9.38 -4.41 4.17
N ASP A 35 -10.63 -3.95 4.22
CA ASP A 35 -11.55 -4.07 3.10
C ASP A 35 -11.57 -2.75 2.32
N VAL A 36 -11.15 -2.83 1.06
CA VAL A 36 -11.09 -1.72 0.09
C VAL A 36 -11.88 -2.09 -1.18
N GLY A 37 -12.77 -3.08 -1.09
CA GLY A 37 -13.61 -3.50 -2.20
C GLY A 37 -12.85 -3.98 -3.45
N LYS A 38 -13.59 -4.05 -4.56
CA LYS A 38 -13.07 -4.47 -5.87
C LYS A 38 -12.37 -3.30 -6.56
N ARG A 39 -11.21 -3.58 -7.17
CA ARG A 39 -10.55 -2.65 -8.10
C ARG A 39 -11.49 -2.18 -9.20
N SER A 40 -11.36 -0.93 -9.61
CA SER A 40 -12.16 -0.29 -10.65
C SER A 40 -12.18 -1.05 -11.97
N GLY A 41 -13.30 -1.00 -12.68
CA GLY A 41 -13.44 -1.60 -14.02
C GLY A 41 -12.67 -0.85 -15.10
N PHE A 42 -12.47 0.48 -14.93
CA PHE A 42 -11.81 1.33 -15.92
C PHE A 42 -10.35 0.94 -16.17
N ARG A 43 -9.67 0.31 -15.19
CA ARG A 43 -8.31 -0.20 -15.35
C ARG A 43 -8.17 -1.19 -16.52
N LYS A 44 -9.26 -1.89 -16.89
CA LYS A 44 -9.28 -2.89 -17.98
C LYS A 44 -9.34 -2.26 -19.37
N LEU A 45 -9.53 -0.94 -19.47
CA LEU A 45 -9.54 -0.23 -20.74
C LEU A 45 -8.12 0.02 -21.28
N VAL A 46 -7.10 -0.27 -20.48
CA VAL A 46 -5.69 -0.21 -20.86
C VAL A 46 -5.01 -1.54 -20.57
N SER A 47 -4.04 -1.91 -21.39
CA SER A 47 -3.26 -3.13 -21.18
C SER A 47 -2.28 -2.95 -20.02
N ALA A 48 -2.34 -3.83 -19.02
CA ALA A 48 -1.38 -3.83 -17.92
C ALA A 48 0.06 -4.02 -18.41
N ASP A 49 0.28 -4.85 -19.44
CA ASP A 49 1.61 -5.08 -20.01
C ASP A 49 2.17 -3.81 -20.67
N GLU A 50 1.35 -3.06 -21.42
CA GLU A 50 1.78 -1.80 -22.06
C GLU A 50 2.13 -0.74 -21.00
N ILE A 51 1.29 -0.61 -19.96
CA ILE A 51 1.52 0.32 -18.87
C ILE A 51 2.79 -0.03 -18.09
N GLU A 52 3.03 -1.31 -17.79
CA GLU A 52 4.23 -1.76 -17.09
C GLU A 52 5.51 -1.58 -17.93
N GLN A 53 5.43 -1.79 -19.25
CA GLN A 53 6.55 -1.53 -20.17
C GLN A 53 6.86 -0.03 -20.27
N ALA A 54 5.85 0.81 -20.44
CA ALA A 54 6.00 2.26 -20.48
C ALA A 54 6.57 2.81 -19.16
N ALA A 55 6.08 2.30 -18.03
CA ALA A 55 6.62 2.61 -16.70
C ALA A 55 8.10 2.24 -16.58
N ALA A 56 8.49 1.03 -17.00
CA ALA A 56 9.88 0.58 -16.94
C ALA A 56 10.81 1.45 -17.81
N GLN A 57 10.39 1.81 -19.03
CA GLN A 57 11.15 2.67 -19.93
C GLN A 57 11.32 4.08 -19.34
N GLN A 58 10.24 4.68 -18.85
CA GLN A 58 10.30 6.01 -18.24
C GLN A 58 11.17 6.02 -16.98
N TYR A 59 11.03 5.01 -16.12
CA TYR A 59 11.85 4.89 -14.93
C TYR A 59 13.34 4.77 -15.27
N ALA A 60 13.69 3.94 -16.26
CA ALA A 60 15.08 3.80 -16.72
C ALA A 60 15.64 5.13 -17.25
N LYS A 61 14.84 5.88 -18.01
CA LYS A 61 15.19 7.23 -18.49
C LYS A 61 15.46 8.18 -17.32
N MET A 62 14.56 8.24 -16.34
CA MET A 62 14.73 9.09 -15.15
C MET A 62 15.97 8.72 -14.34
N MET A 63 16.24 7.44 -14.12
CA MET A 63 17.43 7.00 -13.39
C MET A 63 18.72 7.35 -14.15
N SER A 64 18.69 7.28 -15.49
CA SER A 64 19.80 7.70 -16.35
C SER A 64 20.05 9.21 -16.24
N GLU A 65 19.00 10.02 -16.32
CA GLU A 65 19.07 11.47 -16.18
C GLU A 65 19.58 11.89 -14.80
N ALA A 66 19.02 11.30 -13.73
CA ALA A 66 19.48 11.54 -12.36
C ALA A 66 20.96 11.14 -12.19
N ARG A 67 21.41 10.06 -12.82
CA ARG A 67 22.83 9.65 -12.79
C ARG A 67 23.71 10.67 -13.53
N ALA A 68 23.30 11.11 -14.72
CA ALA A 68 24.03 12.10 -15.51
C ALA A 68 24.17 13.44 -14.77
N GLN A 69 23.17 13.81 -13.97
CA GLN A 69 23.18 15.00 -13.13
C GLN A 69 23.91 14.81 -11.78
N GLY A 70 24.46 13.62 -11.49
CA GLY A 70 25.06 13.30 -10.20
C GLY A 70 24.07 13.25 -9.03
N ALA A 71 22.76 13.20 -9.33
CA ALA A 71 21.69 13.17 -8.34
C ALA A 71 21.29 11.74 -7.92
N LEU A 72 21.57 10.72 -8.73
CA LEU A 72 21.26 9.33 -8.36
C LEU A 72 22.17 8.86 -7.20
N VAL A 73 21.54 8.51 -6.07
CA VAL A 73 22.27 8.08 -4.88
C VAL A 73 22.85 6.68 -5.08
N SER A 74 24.11 6.50 -4.65
CA SER A 74 24.84 5.23 -4.80
C SER A 74 24.21 4.09 -3.99
N SER A 75 24.37 2.84 -4.45
CA SER A 75 23.88 1.64 -3.75
C SER A 75 24.48 1.45 -2.34
N GLY A 76 25.65 2.03 -2.08
CA GLY A 76 26.33 2.04 -0.79
C GLY A 76 25.86 3.13 0.18
N ASP A 77 24.85 3.91 -0.16
CA ASP A 77 24.29 4.92 0.73
C ASP A 77 23.39 4.29 1.81
N ALA A 78 23.47 4.80 3.04
CA ALA A 78 22.72 4.26 4.17
C ALA A 78 21.20 4.43 4.02
N GLN A 79 20.73 5.56 3.48
CA GLN A 79 19.31 5.82 3.28
C GLN A 79 18.74 4.91 2.19
N LEU A 80 19.48 4.68 1.10
CA LEU A 80 19.04 3.77 0.05
C LEU A 80 19.02 2.31 0.52
N ARG A 81 20.03 1.87 1.29
CA ARG A 81 20.02 0.52 1.89
C ARG A 81 18.81 0.32 2.80
N ARG A 82 18.52 1.30 3.65
CA ARG A 82 17.36 1.31 4.53
C ARG A 82 16.04 1.16 3.75
N LEU A 83 15.83 1.97 2.70
CA LEU A 83 14.65 1.86 1.85
C LEU A 83 14.54 0.49 1.18
N ARG A 84 15.65 -0.07 0.70
CA ARG A 84 15.66 -1.41 0.10
C ARG A 84 15.32 -2.51 1.11
N ALA A 85 15.79 -2.39 2.36
CA ALA A 85 15.42 -3.31 3.42
C ALA A 85 13.92 -3.22 3.77
N ILE A 86 13.36 -2.02 3.77
CA ILE A 86 11.92 -1.80 3.94
C ILE A 86 11.13 -2.49 2.82
N ALA A 87 11.50 -2.23 1.56
CA ALA A 87 10.85 -2.83 0.40
C ALA A 87 10.90 -4.36 0.45
N GLN A 88 12.07 -4.93 0.76
CA GLN A 88 12.27 -6.37 0.85
C GLN A 88 11.35 -7.03 1.89
N ARG A 89 11.01 -6.34 2.98
CA ARG A 89 10.07 -6.82 3.99
C ARG A 89 8.60 -6.68 3.57
N ILE A 90 8.27 -5.72 2.69
CA ILE A 90 6.90 -5.49 2.21
C ILE A 90 6.53 -6.37 1.01
N ILE A 91 7.44 -6.55 0.04
CA ILE A 91 7.22 -7.27 -1.22
C ILE A 91 6.53 -8.65 -1.04
N PRO A 92 6.86 -9.49 -0.05
CA PRO A 92 6.19 -10.78 0.12
C PRO A 92 4.67 -10.71 0.31
N TYR A 93 4.14 -9.55 0.72
CA TYR A 93 2.71 -9.35 0.99
C TYR A 93 1.95 -8.67 -0.16
N THR A 94 2.59 -8.43 -1.30
CA THR A 94 1.97 -7.70 -2.42
C THR A 94 1.13 -8.59 -3.33
N GLY A 95 1.46 -9.87 -3.44
CA GLY A 95 0.79 -10.81 -4.36
C GLY A 95 -0.71 -10.96 -4.11
N GLN A 96 -1.16 -10.84 -2.86
CA GLN A 96 -2.59 -10.88 -2.51
C GLN A 96 -3.39 -9.69 -3.06
N TRP A 97 -2.71 -8.57 -3.35
CA TRP A 97 -3.33 -7.35 -3.88
C TRP A 97 -3.27 -7.29 -5.41
N ASN A 98 -2.21 -7.85 -6.00
CA ASN A 98 -2.07 -8.01 -7.44
C ASN A 98 -1.19 -9.23 -7.75
N GLU A 99 -1.76 -10.26 -8.39
CA GLU A 99 -1.03 -11.48 -8.75
C GLU A 99 0.18 -11.19 -9.65
N ARG A 100 0.09 -10.16 -10.51
CA ARG A 100 1.20 -9.74 -11.39
C ARG A 100 2.43 -9.27 -10.61
N ALA A 101 2.25 -8.83 -9.37
CA ALA A 101 3.35 -8.39 -8.51
C ALA A 101 4.40 -9.48 -8.23
N GLY A 102 4.02 -10.76 -8.35
CA GLY A 102 4.95 -11.88 -8.27
C GLY A 102 5.93 -11.97 -9.45
N GLN A 103 5.63 -11.31 -10.57
CA GLN A 103 6.48 -11.24 -11.77
C GLN A 103 7.18 -9.89 -11.92
N TRP A 104 6.82 -8.90 -11.10
CA TRP A 104 7.41 -7.57 -11.16
C TRP A 104 8.88 -7.58 -10.76
N ARG A 105 9.69 -6.82 -11.51
CA ARG A 105 11.08 -6.56 -11.16
C ARG A 105 11.14 -5.34 -10.25
N TRP A 106 10.97 -5.58 -8.95
CA TRP A 106 11.00 -4.51 -7.95
C TRP A 106 12.36 -3.80 -7.94
N GLU A 107 12.34 -2.48 -8.06
CA GLU A 107 13.51 -1.61 -8.02
C GLU A 107 13.25 -0.44 -7.10
N VAL A 108 14.20 -0.16 -6.21
CA VAL A 108 14.15 0.99 -5.31
C VAL A 108 15.41 1.81 -5.50
N ASN A 109 15.22 3.08 -5.84
CA ASN A 109 16.28 4.07 -6.01
C ASN A 109 15.96 5.34 -5.22
N LEU A 110 17.01 6.10 -4.92
CA LEU A 110 16.93 7.35 -4.16
C LEU A 110 17.56 8.45 -5.01
N ILE A 111 16.84 9.55 -5.17
CA ILE A 111 17.26 10.72 -5.94
C ILE A 111 17.59 11.84 -4.95
N ARG A 112 18.79 12.40 -5.06
CA ARG A 112 19.23 13.56 -4.29
C ARG A 112 18.49 14.80 -4.77
N SER A 113 17.50 15.21 -4.00
CA SER A 113 16.69 16.40 -4.26
C SER A 113 16.09 16.90 -2.95
N LYS A 114 15.83 18.20 -2.88
CA LYS A 114 15.16 18.84 -1.75
C LYS A 114 13.64 18.65 -1.77
N GLU A 115 13.10 18.12 -2.86
CA GLU A 115 11.67 17.85 -3.00
C GLU A 115 11.18 16.80 -2.00
N ILE A 116 10.00 17.06 -1.43
CA ILE A 116 9.27 16.09 -0.63
C ILE A 116 8.43 15.28 -1.62
N ASN A 117 8.99 14.17 -2.09
CA ASN A 117 8.34 13.30 -3.06
C ASN A 117 8.82 11.83 -2.95
N ALA A 118 7.95 10.92 -3.35
CA ALA A 118 8.20 9.51 -3.60
C ALA A 118 7.12 8.99 -4.56
N PHE A 119 7.41 7.94 -5.32
CA PHE A 119 6.41 7.30 -6.18
C PHE A 119 6.71 5.82 -6.38
N CYS A 120 5.69 5.05 -6.77
CA CYS A 120 5.85 3.71 -7.35
C CYS A 120 5.09 3.61 -8.68
N MET A 121 5.82 3.41 -9.78
CA MET A 121 5.20 3.12 -11.07
C MET A 121 4.81 1.63 -11.16
N PRO A 122 3.84 1.28 -12.04
CA PRO A 122 3.52 -0.10 -12.39
C PRO A 122 4.77 -0.93 -12.72
N GLY A 123 4.76 -2.22 -12.35
CA GLY A 123 5.93 -3.09 -12.51
C GLY A 123 6.96 -2.97 -11.38
N GLY A 124 6.62 -2.27 -10.29
CA GLY A 124 7.41 -2.21 -9.06
C GLY A 124 8.59 -1.23 -9.12
N LYS A 125 8.46 -0.11 -9.83
CA LYS A 125 9.53 0.89 -9.99
C LYS A 125 9.37 2.03 -9.00
N ILE A 126 10.16 2.00 -7.94
CA ILE A 126 10.01 2.89 -6.78
C ILE A 126 11.14 3.90 -6.75
N ALA A 127 10.80 5.19 -6.59
CA ALA A 127 11.78 6.23 -6.32
C ALA A 127 11.39 7.04 -5.08
N PHE A 128 12.38 7.34 -4.25
CA PHE A 128 12.28 8.31 -3.17
C PHE A 128 13.18 9.50 -3.47
N TYR A 129 12.83 10.67 -2.93
CA TYR A 129 13.66 11.87 -3.00
C TYR A 129 14.22 12.14 -1.61
N THR A 130 15.51 12.47 -1.47
CA THR A 130 16.14 12.68 -0.15
C THR A 130 15.36 13.67 0.72
N GLY A 131 14.73 14.67 0.11
CA GLY A 131 13.91 15.68 0.79
C GLY A 131 12.74 15.11 1.58
N ILE A 132 12.08 14.03 1.13
CA ILE A 132 10.97 13.41 1.88
C ILE A 132 11.48 12.76 3.17
N LEU A 133 12.68 12.17 3.15
CA LEU A 133 13.29 11.52 4.30
C LEU A 133 13.84 12.55 5.28
N ASP A 134 14.61 13.52 4.77
CA ASP A 134 15.42 14.43 5.56
C ASP A 134 14.58 15.54 6.18
N ARG A 135 13.68 16.16 5.41
CA ARG A 135 12.90 17.30 5.87
C ARG A 135 11.83 16.90 6.87
N LEU A 136 11.24 15.72 6.70
CA LEU A 136 10.25 15.17 7.61
C LEU A 136 10.87 14.32 8.73
N ARG A 137 12.19 14.08 8.65
CA ARG A 137 12.95 13.26 9.61
C ARG A 137 12.26 11.90 9.83
N LEU A 138 12.04 11.18 8.73
CA LEU A 138 11.22 9.96 8.75
C LEU A 138 11.92 8.82 9.47
N THR A 139 11.19 8.18 10.37
CA THR A 139 11.52 6.88 10.96
C THR A 139 11.28 5.73 9.96
N ASP A 140 11.75 4.53 10.27
CA ASP A 140 11.62 3.38 9.36
C ASP A 140 10.14 3.02 9.18
N ASP A 141 9.37 3.13 10.26
CA ASP A 141 7.93 2.91 10.23
C ASP A 141 7.22 3.94 9.32
N GLU A 142 7.59 5.22 9.40
CA GLU A 142 6.99 6.26 8.54
C GLU A 142 7.41 6.12 7.07
N ALA A 143 8.68 5.77 6.81
CA ALA A 143 9.14 5.47 5.46
C ALA A 143 8.45 4.23 4.87
N ALA A 144 8.16 3.23 5.71
CA ALA A 144 7.38 2.05 5.32
C ALA A 144 5.93 2.39 4.99
N MET A 145 5.32 3.37 5.66
CA MET A 145 3.97 3.84 5.32
C MET A 145 3.93 4.48 3.93
N ILE A 146 4.90 5.35 3.60
CA ILE A 146 5.01 5.90 2.23
C ILE A 146 5.22 4.77 1.24
N MET A 147 6.16 3.86 1.51
CA MET A 147 6.46 2.78 0.59
C MET A 147 5.27 1.86 0.33
N GLY A 148 4.54 1.49 1.38
CA GLY A 148 3.32 0.70 1.29
C GLY A 148 2.22 1.44 0.52
N HIS A 149 2.04 2.74 0.77
CA HIS A 149 1.08 3.59 0.05
C HIS A 149 1.40 3.66 -1.45
N GLU A 150 2.65 3.93 -1.80
CA GLU A 150 3.09 3.96 -3.21
C GLU A 150 2.92 2.60 -3.89
N MET A 151 3.35 1.52 -3.23
CA MET A 151 3.12 0.16 -3.72
C MET A 151 1.63 -0.10 -3.92
N ALA A 152 0.77 0.36 -3.02
CA ALA A 152 -0.67 0.18 -3.13
C ALA A 152 -1.26 0.83 -4.38
N HIS A 153 -0.82 2.03 -4.78
CA HIS A 153 -1.24 2.64 -6.05
C HIS A 153 -0.95 1.74 -7.25
N ALA A 154 0.26 1.16 -7.31
CA ALA A 154 0.63 0.23 -8.37
C ALA A 154 -0.19 -1.06 -8.29
N LEU A 155 -0.34 -1.65 -7.11
CA LEU A 155 -1.05 -2.93 -6.91
C LEU A 155 -2.54 -2.81 -7.22
N ARG A 156 -3.16 -1.69 -6.85
CA ARG A 156 -4.57 -1.38 -7.13
C ARG A 156 -4.80 -0.90 -8.56
N GLU A 157 -3.72 -0.67 -9.33
CA GLU A 157 -3.74 -0.22 -10.72
C GLU A 157 -4.43 1.15 -10.89
N HIS A 158 -4.27 2.06 -9.91
CA HIS A 158 -4.89 3.38 -9.93
C HIS A 158 -4.45 4.21 -11.15
N ALA A 159 -3.20 4.07 -11.59
CA ALA A 159 -2.72 4.73 -12.80
C ALA A 159 -3.47 4.25 -14.06
N SER A 160 -3.64 2.94 -14.21
CA SER A 160 -4.42 2.33 -15.29
C SER A 160 -5.88 2.76 -15.24
N GLU A 161 -6.46 2.84 -14.04
CA GLU A 161 -7.81 3.39 -13.86
C GLU A 161 -7.91 4.85 -14.31
N ARG A 162 -6.97 5.71 -13.93
CA ARG A 162 -6.98 7.12 -14.34
C ARG A 162 -6.89 7.28 -15.84
N ILE A 163 -5.96 6.56 -16.48
CA ILE A 163 -5.81 6.58 -17.93
C ILE A 163 -7.09 6.04 -18.60
N GLY A 164 -7.63 4.92 -18.11
CA GLY A 164 -8.88 4.33 -18.61
C GLY A 164 -10.08 5.29 -18.50
N LYS A 165 -10.23 6.00 -17.37
CA LYS A 165 -11.27 7.04 -17.19
C LYS A 165 -11.11 8.18 -18.20
N THR A 166 -9.89 8.62 -18.46
CA THR A 166 -9.62 9.66 -19.47
C THR A 166 -9.96 9.19 -20.88
N GLN A 167 -9.69 7.93 -21.23
CA GLN A 167 -10.10 7.36 -22.52
C GLN A 167 -11.62 7.25 -22.63
N ALA A 168 -12.30 6.76 -21.59
CA ALA A 168 -13.75 6.57 -21.58
C ALA A 168 -14.55 7.88 -21.67
N THR A 169 -14.00 8.98 -21.16
CA THR A 169 -14.65 10.30 -21.19
C THR A 169 -14.41 11.07 -22.50
N GLY A 170 -13.69 10.48 -23.47
CA GLY A 170 -13.41 11.10 -24.77
C GLY A 170 -12.34 12.21 -24.73
N LEU A 171 -11.91 12.64 -23.54
CA LEU A 171 -10.78 13.55 -23.35
C LEU A 171 -9.44 12.90 -23.73
N GLY A 172 -9.41 11.57 -23.88
CA GLY A 172 -8.25 10.77 -24.31
C GLY A 172 -8.25 10.35 -25.77
N LEU A 173 -9.07 10.95 -26.65
CA LEU A 173 -9.18 10.54 -28.07
C LEU A 173 -7.82 10.49 -28.80
N SER A 174 -6.87 11.33 -28.40
CA SER A 174 -5.50 11.35 -28.96
C SER A 174 -4.69 10.11 -28.59
N LEU A 175 -4.90 9.51 -27.41
CA LEU A 175 -4.23 8.28 -26.99
C LEU A 175 -4.89 7.06 -27.66
N ALA A 176 -6.23 7.06 -27.77
CA ALA A 176 -6.96 6.02 -28.49
C ALA A 176 -6.56 5.96 -29.98
N ALA A 177 -6.48 7.11 -30.66
CA ALA A 177 -6.03 7.16 -32.06
C ALA A 177 -4.57 6.68 -32.26
N ARG A 178 -3.71 6.87 -31.26
CA ARG A 178 -2.30 6.44 -31.29
C ARG A 178 -2.10 4.96 -30.97
N LEU A 179 -2.90 4.42 -30.03
CA LEU A 179 -2.93 2.98 -29.71
C LEU A 179 -3.55 2.14 -30.86
N LEU A 180 -4.37 2.76 -31.72
CA LEU A 180 -4.89 2.14 -32.95
C LEU A 180 -3.85 2.05 -34.10
N GLY A 181 -2.56 2.28 -33.82
CA GLY A 181 -1.46 2.01 -34.77
C GLY A 181 -1.12 3.14 -35.76
N LEU A 182 -1.56 4.38 -35.49
CA LEU A 182 -1.27 5.55 -36.33
C LEU A 182 -0.01 6.33 -35.91
N GLY A 183 0.83 5.80 -35.02
CA GLY A 183 2.07 6.43 -34.56
C GLY A 183 3.17 5.41 -34.21
N ASP A 184 4.42 5.86 -34.09
CA ASP A 184 5.54 5.03 -33.65
C ASP A 184 5.29 4.50 -32.22
N LEU A 185 5.39 3.18 -32.02
CA LEU A 185 5.16 2.54 -30.73
C LEU A 185 6.10 3.09 -29.64
N GLY A 186 7.31 3.54 -30.00
CA GLY A 186 8.24 4.19 -29.08
C GLY A 186 7.71 5.52 -28.52
N ASP A 187 7.12 6.36 -29.37
CA ASP A 187 6.54 7.64 -28.97
C ASP A 187 5.30 7.44 -28.08
N VAL A 188 4.52 6.39 -28.32
CA VAL A 188 3.35 6.07 -27.48
C VAL A 188 3.78 5.66 -26.08
N ALA A 189 4.75 4.75 -25.94
CA ALA A 189 5.24 4.31 -24.64
C ALA A 189 5.88 5.45 -23.83
N ALA A 190 6.67 6.33 -24.48
CA ALA A 190 7.26 7.50 -23.83
C ALA A 190 6.21 8.50 -23.31
N ASN A 191 5.14 8.72 -24.08
CA ASN A 191 4.03 9.59 -23.68
C ASN A 191 3.27 9.02 -22.48
N ILE A 192 2.93 7.73 -22.51
CA ILE A 192 2.28 7.05 -21.37
C ILE A 192 3.18 7.14 -20.13
N GLY A 193 4.46 6.80 -20.27
CA GLY A 193 5.42 6.84 -19.18
C GLY A 193 5.52 8.23 -18.53
N THR A 194 5.61 9.28 -19.34
CA THR A 194 5.63 10.67 -18.83
C THR A 194 4.32 11.05 -18.16
N GLN A 195 3.18 10.60 -18.71
CA GLN A 195 1.87 10.85 -18.10
C GLN A 195 1.75 10.23 -16.71
N LEU A 196 2.32 9.03 -16.48
CA LEU A 196 2.28 8.35 -15.18
C LEU A 196 2.86 9.21 -14.03
N LEU A 197 3.79 10.12 -14.32
CA LEU A 197 4.42 11.01 -13.33
C LEU A 197 3.53 12.17 -12.88
N THR A 198 2.52 12.52 -13.66
CA THR A 198 1.67 13.71 -13.44
C THR A 198 0.23 13.36 -13.16
N LEU A 199 -0.06 12.06 -12.95
CA LEU A 199 -1.40 11.61 -12.58
C LEU A 199 -1.77 12.07 -11.18
N ASN A 200 -2.97 12.66 -11.08
CA ASN A 200 -3.58 13.02 -9.81
C ASN A 200 -4.58 11.94 -9.43
N PHE A 201 -4.42 11.34 -8.26
CA PHE A 201 -5.29 10.27 -7.78
C PHE A 201 -6.57 10.81 -7.15
N SER A 202 -7.62 9.99 -7.14
CA SER A 202 -8.92 10.37 -6.57
C SER A 202 -8.88 10.26 -5.04
N ARG A 203 -9.87 10.84 -4.34
CA ARG A 203 -9.92 10.67 -2.88
C ARG A 203 -10.15 9.20 -2.51
N GLU A 204 -10.88 8.49 -3.35
CA GLU A 204 -11.12 7.06 -3.24
C GLU A 204 -9.81 6.27 -3.45
N ASP A 205 -9.05 6.58 -4.51
CA ASP A 205 -7.75 5.95 -4.79
C ASP A 205 -6.78 6.15 -3.60
N GLU A 206 -6.72 7.36 -3.04
CA GLU A 206 -5.89 7.68 -1.88
C GLU A 206 -6.32 6.92 -0.62
N SER A 207 -7.63 6.75 -0.42
CA SER A 207 -8.18 5.99 0.71
C SER A 207 -7.86 4.49 0.58
N GLU A 208 -7.97 3.93 -0.63
CA GLU A 208 -7.55 2.56 -0.88
C GLU A 208 -6.05 2.38 -0.64
N ALA A 209 -5.23 3.31 -1.16
CA ALA A 209 -3.79 3.26 -1.02
C ALA A 209 -3.32 3.39 0.45
N ASP A 210 -3.96 4.26 1.23
CA ASP A 210 -3.71 4.39 2.67
C ASP A 210 -3.98 3.08 3.42
N LEU A 211 -5.13 2.45 3.18
CA LEU A 211 -5.52 1.24 3.90
C LEU A 211 -4.66 0.04 3.49
N VAL A 212 -4.45 -0.15 2.18
CA VAL A 212 -3.60 -1.24 1.67
C VAL A 212 -2.15 -1.03 2.11
N GLY A 213 -1.64 0.20 2.03
CA GLY A 213 -0.30 0.56 2.48
C GLY A 213 -0.09 0.33 3.99
N LEU A 214 -1.08 0.71 4.80
CA LEU A 214 -1.11 0.47 6.25
C LEU A 214 -1.02 -1.04 6.56
N GLU A 215 -1.78 -1.87 5.86
CA GLU A 215 -1.72 -3.32 6.02
C GLU A 215 -0.38 -3.91 5.58
N LEU A 216 0.13 -3.49 4.42
CA LEU A 216 1.42 -3.94 3.89
C LEU A 216 2.55 -3.63 4.89
N ALA A 217 2.59 -2.41 5.42
CA ALA A 217 3.56 -2.00 6.43
C ALA A 217 3.40 -2.81 7.73
N ALA A 218 2.16 -3.00 8.21
CA ALA A 218 1.89 -3.78 9.41
C ALA A 218 2.36 -5.24 9.26
N ARG A 219 2.05 -5.91 8.15
CA ARG A 219 2.52 -7.27 7.85
C ARG A 219 4.04 -7.36 7.76
N ALA A 220 4.69 -6.31 7.27
CA ALA A 220 6.13 -6.20 7.25
C ALA A 220 6.75 -5.91 8.62
N GLY A 221 5.94 -5.70 9.67
CA GLY A 221 6.39 -5.45 11.04
C GLY A 221 6.76 -4.00 11.32
N TYR A 222 6.14 -3.06 10.61
CA TYR A 222 6.23 -1.62 10.85
C TYR A 222 4.98 -1.11 11.58
N ALA A 223 5.16 -0.16 12.49
CA ALA A 223 4.13 0.29 13.42
C ALA A 223 2.97 1.01 12.70
N PRO A 224 1.71 0.53 12.81
CA PRO A 224 0.54 1.15 12.16
C PRO A 224 0.36 2.64 12.48
N GLN A 225 0.70 3.04 13.71
CA GLN A 225 0.61 4.41 14.23
C GLN A 225 1.47 5.41 13.42
N ALA A 226 2.47 4.91 12.70
CA ALA A 226 3.32 5.73 11.86
C ALA A 226 2.57 6.37 10.70
N GLY A 227 1.42 5.81 10.26
CA GLY A 227 0.60 6.41 9.21
C GLY A 227 0.06 7.77 9.63
N ALA A 228 -0.58 7.84 10.80
CA ALA A 228 -1.07 9.10 11.35
C ALA A 228 0.07 10.07 11.75
N SER A 229 1.23 9.55 12.17
CA SER A 229 2.43 10.36 12.42
C SER A 229 2.93 11.05 11.14
N LEU A 230 3.11 10.27 10.07
CA LEU A 230 3.56 10.75 8.76
C LEU A 230 2.67 11.88 8.23
N TRP A 231 1.35 11.69 8.24
CA TRP A 231 0.43 12.69 7.70
C TRP A 231 0.40 13.99 8.51
N ARG A 232 0.63 13.93 9.83
CA ARG A 232 0.83 15.14 10.64
C ARG A 232 2.09 15.90 10.21
N LYS A 233 3.22 15.19 10.03
CA LYS A 233 4.46 15.80 9.52
C LYS A 233 4.29 16.42 8.14
N MET A 234 3.53 15.77 7.25
CA MET A 234 3.21 16.31 5.92
C MET A 234 2.36 17.59 6.01
N ALA A 235 1.36 17.62 6.89
CA ALA A 235 0.53 18.81 7.10
C ALA A 235 1.32 19.98 7.71
N GLU A 236 2.20 19.70 8.66
CA GLU A 236 3.12 20.70 9.24
C GLU A 236 4.07 21.27 8.19
N ALA A 237 4.68 20.40 7.37
CA ALA A 237 5.56 20.83 6.28
C ALA A 237 4.85 21.66 5.21
N SER A 238 3.56 21.40 4.95
CA SER A 238 2.76 22.14 3.97
C SER A 238 2.23 23.49 4.49
N SER A 239 2.05 23.65 5.80
CA SER A 239 1.47 24.87 6.40
C SER A 239 2.51 25.95 6.73
N GLY A 240 3.79 25.59 6.86
CA GLY A 240 4.89 26.51 7.18
C GLY A 240 5.35 27.46 6.07
N GLY A 241 4.51 27.78 5.08
CA GLY A 241 4.86 28.73 3.99
C GLY A 241 5.75 28.16 2.88
N GLY A 242 5.99 26.85 2.84
CA GLY A 242 6.88 26.16 1.89
C GLY A 242 6.34 25.89 0.48
N GLY A 243 5.16 26.42 0.13
CA GLY A 243 4.44 26.08 -1.11
C GLY A 243 3.85 24.66 -1.08
N GLN A 244 3.09 24.29 -2.11
CA GLN A 244 2.51 22.95 -2.20
C GLN A 244 3.63 21.91 -2.38
N LEU A 245 3.67 20.91 -1.51
CA LEU A 245 4.62 19.80 -1.59
C LEU A 245 4.36 19.00 -2.86
N ALA A 246 5.41 18.62 -3.61
CA ALA A 246 5.28 17.86 -4.85
C ALA A 246 4.47 16.56 -4.65
N PHE A 247 4.71 15.85 -3.55
CA PHE A 247 3.89 14.68 -3.15
C PHE A 247 2.39 15.02 -3.05
N LEU A 248 2.04 16.18 -2.46
CA LEU A 248 0.65 16.59 -2.29
C LEU A 248 -0.01 17.08 -3.58
N SER A 249 0.76 17.25 -4.67
CA SER A 249 0.20 17.57 -5.97
C SER A 249 -0.45 16.33 -6.61
N THR A 250 0.18 15.16 -6.50
CA THR A 250 -0.34 13.89 -7.03
C THR A 250 -1.19 13.13 -6.00
N HIS A 251 -0.92 13.32 -4.70
CA HIS A 251 -1.60 12.69 -3.57
C HIS A 251 -2.38 13.73 -2.74
N PRO A 252 -3.63 14.09 -3.14
CA PRO A 252 -4.40 15.07 -2.40
C PRO A 252 -4.61 14.62 -0.95
N SER A 253 -4.27 15.49 0.00
CA SER A 253 -4.45 15.22 1.43
C SER A 253 -5.70 15.92 2.00
N GLY A 254 -6.11 15.50 3.20
CA GLY A 254 -7.15 16.18 3.96
C GLY A 254 -7.17 15.71 5.41
N PRO A 255 -7.74 16.51 6.34
CA PRO A 255 -7.83 16.14 7.76
C PRO A 255 -8.51 14.79 8.02
N GLN A 256 -9.33 14.34 7.07
CA GLN A 256 -10.01 13.06 7.13
C GLN A 256 -9.04 11.86 7.04
N ARG A 257 -7.93 11.96 6.28
CA ARG A 257 -6.98 10.84 6.11
C ARG A 257 -6.34 10.40 7.42
N ILE A 258 -5.97 11.36 8.27
CA ILE A 258 -5.42 11.06 9.61
C ILE A 258 -6.45 10.29 10.44
N ARG A 259 -7.72 10.75 10.43
CA ARG A 259 -8.80 10.07 11.16
C ARG A 259 -9.06 8.67 10.63
N ASP A 260 -9.07 8.50 9.31
CA ASP A 260 -9.32 7.21 8.67
C ASP A 260 -8.19 6.22 8.98
N LEU A 261 -6.93 6.66 8.93
CA LEU A 261 -5.79 5.83 9.34
C LEU A 261 -5.90 5.42 10.80
N GLN A 262 -6.15 6.36 11.71
CA GLN A 262 -6.33 6.07 13.14
C GLN A 262 -7.49 5.10 13.39
N ALA A 263 -8.60 5.24 12.67
CA ALA A 263 -9.75 4.35 12.80
C ALA A 263 -9.46 2.92 12.27
N ASN A 264 -8.50 2.77 11.37
CA ASN A 264 -8.12 1.47 10.79
C ASN A 264 -6.87 0.85 11.41
N GLU A 265 -6.08 1.60 12.19
CA GLU A 265 -4.93 1.08 12.96
C GLU A 265 -5.27 -0.18 13.76
N PRO A 266 -6.38 -0.25 14.54
CA PRO A 266 -6.72 -1.45 15.31
C PRO A 266 -6.97 -2.70 14.44
N LYS A 267 -7.41 -2.52 13.18
CA LYS A 267 -7.69 -3.63 12.26
C LYS A 267 -6.41 -4.35 11.83
N VAL A 268 -5.29 -3.63 11.75
CA VAL A 268 -3.99 -4.17 11.32
C VAL A 268 -3.04 -4.43 12.49
N GLN A 269 -3.36 -3.96 13.70
CA GLN A 269 -2.52 -4.10 14.88
C GLN A 269 -2.12 -5.57 15.15
N GLY A 270 -3.07 -6.50 15.00
CA GLY A 270 -2.78 -7.93 15.14
C GLY A 270 -1.81 -8.49 14.10
N LEU A 271 -1.75 -7.92 12.89
CA LEU A 271 -0.76 -8.29 11.88
C LEU A 271 0.64 -7.83 12.30
N TYR A 272 0.74 -6.57 12.73
CA TYR A 272 1.98 -5.97 13.22
C TYR A 272 2.58 -6.76 14.38
N GLU A 273 1.78 -7.10 15.38
CA GLU A 273 2.24 -7.85 16.54
C GLU A 273 2.69 -9.27 16.19
N ARG A 274 2.06 -9.92 15.20
CA ARG A 274 2.50 -11.23 14.71
C ARG A 274 3.84 -11.12 13.99
N ALA A 275 3.99 -10.13 13.11
CA ALA A 275 5.24 -9.89 12.39
C ALA A 275 6.39 -9.59 13.36
N ARG A 276 6.13 -8.84 14.44
CA ARG A 276 7.10 -8.51 15.50
C ARG A 276 7.54 -9.70 16.36
N ARG A 277 6.73 -10.76 16.43
CA ARG A 277 7.02 -11.99 17.19
C ARG A 277 7.74 -13.04 16.37
N GLY A 278 7.58 -13.00 15.04
CA GLY A 278 8.13 -13.99 14.11
C GLY A 278 9.44 -13.58 13.43
N GLY A 279 9.92 -12.35 13.63
CA GLY A 279 11.20 -11.85 13.13
C GLY A 279 12.10 -11.42 14.26
#